data_AF-A0A496A6M4-F1
#
_entry.id   AF-A0A496A6M4-F1
#
_cell.length_a   1.000
_cell.length_b   1.000
_cell.length_c   1.000
_cell.angle_alpha   90.00
_cell.angle_beta   90.00
_cell.angle_gamma   90.00
#
_symmetry.space_group_name_H-M   'P 1'
#
loop_
_entity.id
_entity.type
_entity.pdbx_description
1 polymer ?
#
loop_
_entity_poly.entity_id
_entity_poly.type
_entity_poly.pdbx_seq_one_letter_code
_entity_poly.pdbx_strand_id
1 'polypeptide(L)'
;MDRIDSGVVSTEDDETLTKFMAYKRREWLSALLETGNEKVVAAYEKYKKVNPAKIENPGSLSNIEIWVGSTSPLTVEKLSAMSNVQIAGYLVNFKEPEIVIRKSDPTEEGLARTLNECITATPQRFTDDLKPFQDVKNFYQNWMLHGFLSAWRDNENLDWTALLRYFGQILSSERFWAEQHNVSSNYRQWTLLTMADLIASGMEDDKRAIDAQLLPLAEQILLILVEKVEPSGFSYVNRSSDILSSDRSKVFSAMMNYALRFARNNDIESKGCRWPYSIRVDFTKRLNRSVESSLEFSYTLGFYLPNLLYLDKEWVVENIDRIFPQRDEDHWQAAFSGYLLRPGVHEVLYPLLKAGGHYLRALNARFADAEVLDGLVNHICMAWIEDSEVLNDKTSLIFQLIHSGNPDLLVGMVYFFARRADNLSDKVKVKVIPAWRALFGVLSQRSNEVAYQKILSPLSGWLELIDKIDDEILVWVRVSIKYIDKLPGYALTLSNVIKALQQHVLITPKKVGKIYLEIPESELWFIEQTQRSEVGETIRILYEKGHKDIADDICNRFGEAGANFLGDLYVEFQH
;
A
#
# COMPACT_ATOMS: atom_id res chain seq x y z
N MET A 1 9.43 -15.62 60.51
CA MET A 1 10.33 -15.54 61.67
C MET A 1 10.79 -14.09 61.74
N ASP A 2 10.27 -13.38 62.73
CA ASP A 2 10.65 -12.08 63.32
C ASP A 2 11.06 -10.87 62.46
N ARG A 3 10.20 -9.85 62.49
CA ARG A 3 10.58 -8.57 63.12
C ARG A 3 9.37 -7.79 63.65
N ILE A 4 9.46 -7.50 64.95
CA ILE A 4 8.55 -6.78 65.84
C ILE A 4 8.78 -5.25 65.72
N ASP A 5 7.68 -4.51 65.91
CA ASP A 5 7.47 -3.13 66.39
C ASP A 5 8.56 -2.05 66.31
N SER A 6 8.10 -0.86 65.88
CA SER A 6 8.25 0.34 66.71
C SER A 6 7.12 1.35 66.47
N GLY A 7 6.18 1.43 67.42
CA GLY A 7 5.71 2.69 68.03
C GLY A 7 4.83 3.67 67.23
N VAL A 8 3.51 3.52 67.42
CA VAL A 8 2.42 4.52 67.68
C VAL A 8 2.91 5.98 67.86
N VAL A 9 2.33 7.05 67.31
CA VAL A 9 1.03 7.67 67.64
C VAL A 9 0.68 8.79 66.63
N SER A 10 -0.52 8.80 66.06
CA SER A 10 -1.37 10.00 65.98
C SER A 10 -2.80 9.62 65.59
N THR A 11 -3.74 10.28 66.26
CA THR A 11 -5.20 10.05 66.31
C THR A 11 -5.94 10.51 65.04
N GLU A 12 -5.45 10.08 63.88
CA GLU A 12 -6.11 10.17 62.58
C GLU A 12 -6.21 8.74 62.05
N ASP A 13 -7.35 8.07 61.98
CA ASP A 13 -8.73 8.50 62.16
C ASP A 13 -9.49 7.17 62.36
N ASP A 14 -9.95 6.89 63.57
CA ASP A 14 -10.56 5.59 63.95
C ASP A 14 -11.75 5.26 63.01
N GLU A 15 -12.38 6.31 62.47
CA GLU A 15 -13.39 6.23 61.43
C GLU A 15 -12.83 5.77 60.07
N THR A 16 -11.68 6.28 59.64
CA THR A 16 -10.99 5.84 58.41
C THR A 16 -10.53 4.39 58.51
N LEU A 17 -9.97 3.98 59.65
CA LEU A 17 -9.61 2.58 59.90
C LEU A 17 -10.85 1.67 59.90
N THR A 18 -11.95 2.12 60.52
CA THR A 18 -13.23 1.42 60.53
C THR A 18 -13.81 1.27 59.12
N LYS A 19 -13.77 2.33 58.30
CA LYS A 19 -14.20 2.31 56.89
C LYS A 19 -13.33 1.40 56.03
N PHE A 20 -12.02 1.36 56.27
CA PHE A 20 -11.09 0.46 55.57
C PHE A 20 -11.35 -1.00 55.91
N MET A 21 -11.50 -1.34 57.20
CA MET A 21 -11.84 -2.70 57.63
C MET A 21 -13.20 -3.14 57.10
N ALA A 22 -14.20 -2.24 57.08
CA ALA A 22 -15.50 -2.51 56.50
C ALA A 22 -15.42 -2.79 55.00
N TYR A 23 -14.63 -2.00 54.24
CA TYR A 23 -14.37 -2.25 52.82
C TYR A 23 -13.77 -3.62 52.58
N LYS A 24 -12.70 -3.99 53.32
CA LYS A 24 -12.03 -5.29 53.16
C LYS A 24 -12.94 -6.47 53.54
N ARG A 25 -13.69 -6.37 54.65
CA ARG A 25 -14.67 -7.41 55.01
C ARG A 25 -15.75 -7.56 53.95
N ARG A 26 -16.21 -6.46 53.36
CA ARG A 26 -17.19 -6.48 52.28
C ARG A 26 -16.62 -7.09 50.99
N GLU A 27 -15.35 -6.82 50.66
CA GLU A 27 -14.64 -7.46 49.56
C GLU A 27 -14.63 -8.99 49.71
N TRP A 28 -14.21 -9.52 50.86
CA TRP A 28 -14.23 -10.97 51.13
C TRP A 28 -15.64 -11.57 51.07
N LEU A 29 -16.63 -10.89 51.65
CA LEU A 29 -18.01 -11.36 51.64
C LEU A 29 -18.63 -11.33 50.24
N SER A 30 -18.15 -10.46 49.33
CA SER A 30 -18.66 -10.38 47.96
C SER A 30 -18.50 -11.70 47.20
N ALA A 31 -17.40 -12.41 47.43
CA ALA A 31 -17.14 -13.73 46.83
C ALA A 31 -18.11 -14.82 47.31
N LEU A 32 -18.80 -14.60 48.43
CA LEU A 32 -19.74 -15.55 49.03
C LEU A 32 -21.21 -15.17 48.80
N LEU A 33 -21.51 -14.03 48.17
CA LEU A 33 -22.88 -13.56 47.97
C LEU A 33 -23.72 -14.53 47.12
N GLU A 34 -23.11 -15.18 46.13
CA GLU A 34 -23.79 -16.14 45.24
C GLU A 34 -24.30 -17.39 45.98
N THR A 35 -23.77 -17.67 47.18
CA THR A 35 -24.26 -18.79 48.01
C THR A 35 -25.68 -18.58 48.52
N GLY A 36 -26.23 -17.35 48.42
CA GLY A 36 -27.56 -17.01 48.92
C GLY A 36 -27.72 -17.09 50.44
N ASN A 37 -26.62 -17.29 51.18
CA ASN A 37 -26.68 -17.46 52.63
C ASN A 37 -27.08 -16.14 53.31
N GLU A 38 -28.21 -16.16 54.02
CA GLU A 38 -28.78 -14.97 54.67
C GLU A 38 -27.80 -14.26 55.62
N LYS A 39 -26.92 -15.00 56.31
CA LYS A 39 -25.92 -14.41 57.21
C LYS A 39 -24.83 -13.66 56.45
N VAL A 40 -24.42 -14.17 55.28
CA VAL A 40 -23.42 -13.55 54.43
C VAL A 40 -23.99 -12.26 53.83
N VAL A 41 -25.22 -12.31 53.30
CA VAL A 41 -25.91 -11.14 52.73
C VAL A 41 -26.11 -10.05 53.79
N ALA A 42 -26.58 -10.42 54.99
CA ALA A 42 -26.76 -9.47 56.09
C ALA A 42 -25.45 -8.84 56.56
N ALA A 43 -24.37 -9.62 56.64
CA ALA A 43 -23.04 -9.11 57.00
C ALA A 43 -22.49 -8.17 55.91
N TYR A 44 -22.68 -8.51 54.64
CA TYR A 44 -22.26 -7.69 53.50
C TYR A 44 -22.96 -6.32 53.52
N GLU A 45 -24.28 -6.30 53.67
CA GLU A 45 -25.06 -5.05 53.74
C GLU A 45 -24.75 -4.23 54.99
N LYS A 46 -24.44 -4.87 56.12
CA LYS A 46 -23.96 -4.18 57.33
C LYS A 46 -22.68 -3.38 57.05
N TYR A 47 -21.68 -3.99 56.41
CA TYR A 47 -20.42 -3.29 56.12
C TYR A 47 -20.54 -2.29 54.97
N LYS A 48 -21.45 -2.51 54.01
CA LYS A 48 -21.76 -1.56 52.93
C LYS A 48 -22.32 -0.24 53.45
N LYS A 49 -23.13 -0.28 54.51
CA LYS A 49 -23.61 0.94 55.20
C LYS A 49 -22.48 1.75 55.83
N VAL A 50 -21.41 1.09 56.26
CA VAL A 50 -20.23 1.73 56.86
C VAL A 50 -19.30 2.29 55.78
N ASN A 51 -19.14 1.58 54.66
CA ASN A 51 -18.38 2.06 53.50
C ASN A 51 -19.06 1.66 52.17
N PRO A 52 -19.74 2.60 51.49
CA PRO A 52 -20.50 2.33 50.27
C PRO A 52 -19.68 2.38 48.97
N ALA A 53 -18.36 2.64 49.04
CA ALA A 53 -17.51 2.72 47.84
C ALA A 53 -17.64 1.48 46.95
N LYS A 54 -17.42 1.58 45.65
CA LYS A 54 -17.45 0.39 44.77
C LYS A 54 -16.29 -0.54 45.13
N ILE A 55 -16.50 -1.87 45.15
CA ILE A 55 -15.38 -2.81 45.27
C ILE A 55 -14.72 -2.88 43.90
N GLU A 56 -13.49 -2.41 43.81
CA GLU A 56 -12.66 -2.51 42.62
C GLU A 56 -11.70 -3.70 42.76
N ASN A 57 -11.63 -4.55 41.73
CA ASN A 57 -10.73 -5.71 41.61
C ASN A 57 -10.78 -6.69 42.81
N PRO A 58 -11.95 -7.26 43.15
CA PRO A 58 -12.11 -8.15 44.31
C PRO A 58 -11.17 -9.35 44.23
N GLY A 59 -10.38 -9.57 45.30
CA GLY A 59 -9.49 -10.73 45.43
C GLY A 59 -8.06 -10.51 44.90
N SER A 60 -7.73 -9.31 44.41
CA SER A 60 -6.35 -8.97 44.07
C SER A 60 -5.55 -8.57 45.31
N LEU A 61 -4.41 -9.22 45.55
CA LEU A 61 -3.50 -8.90 46.67
C LEU A 61 -2.66 -7.64 46.40
N SER A 62 -2.49 -7.24 45.13
CA SER A 62 -1.83 -6.01 44.72
C SER A 62 -2.26 -5.63 43.30
N ASN A 63 -2.66 -4.38 43.09
CA ASN A 63 -2.89 -3.81 41.76
C ASN A 63 -1.77 -2.81 41.47
N ILE A 64 -1.03 -3.00 40.38
CA ILE A 64 -0.03 -2.05 39.91
C ILE A 64 -0.56 -1.48 38.59
N GLU A 65 -0.91 -0.21 38.60
CA GLU A 65 -1.18 0.55 37.39
C GLU A 65 0.12 1.17 36.89
N ILE A 66 0.57 0.74 35.71
CA ILE A 66 1.74 1.30 35.03
C ILE A 66 1.23 2.20 33.92
N TRP A 67 1.64 3.47 33.92
CA TRP A 67 1.35 4.35 32.80
C TRP A 67 2.29 4.04 31.63
N VAL A 68 1.71 3.93 30.43
CA VAL A 68 2.43 3.77 29.18
C VAL A 68 2.16 5.00 28.32
N GLY A 69 3.22 5.73 27.96
CA GLY A 69 3.13 6.90 27.09
C GLY A 69 4.37 7.79 27.19
N SER A 70 4.32 8.94 26.52
CA SER A 70 5.38 9.95 26.56
C SER A 70 4.84 11.30 27.03
N THR A 71 5.52 11.88 28.01
CA THR A 71 5.18 13.18 28.60
C THR A 71 6.35 14.12 28.43
N SER A 72 6.07 15.32 27.93
CA SER A 72 7.09 16.35 27.76
C SER A 72 7.28 17.16 29.03
N PRO A 73 8.54 17.48 29.42
CA PRO A 73 8.80 18.41 30.52
C PRO A 73 8.44 19.86 30.18
N LEU A 74 8.30 20.20 28.89
CA LEU A 74 8.01 21.54 28.39
C LEU A 74 6.80 21.53 27.47
N THR A 75 6.03 22.60 27.46
CA THR A 75 4.94 22.79 26.49
C THR A 75 5.48 23.42 25.21
N VAL A 76 4.70 23.34 24.12
CA VAL A 76 5.05 23.99 22.84
C VAL A 76 5.25 25.48 23.05
N GLU A 77 4.40 26.15 23.84
CA GLU A 77 4.49 27.60 24.09
C GLU A 77 5.80 27.96 24.80
N LYS A 78 6.24 27.14 25.75
CA LYS A 78 7.52 27.36 26.46
C LYS A 78 8.71 27.17 25.54
N LEU A 79 8.72 26.11 24.72
CA LEU A 79 9.80 25.89 23.74
C LEU A 79 9.82 27.00 22.69
N SER A 80 8.66 27.41 22.18
CA SER A 80 8.50 28.51 21.22
C SER A 80 9.00 29.85 21.76
N ALA A 81 9.04 30.05 23.09
CA ALA A 81 9.58 31.25 23.73
C ALA A 81 11.10 31.19 23.99
N MET A 82 11.73 30.01 23.95
CA MET A 82 13.17 29.83 24.18
C MET A 82 13.97 30.05 22.90
N SER A 83 15.18 30.60 22.97
CA SER A 83 16.09 30.68 21.81
C SER A 83 16.65 29.30 21.43
N ASN A 84 17.16 29.13 20.21
CA ASN A 84 17.75 27.86 19.77
C ASN A 84 18.91 27.41 20.66
N VAL A 85 19.72 28.36 21.18
CA VAL A 85 20.78 28.08 22.17
C VAL A 85 20.20 27.53 23.48
N GLN A 86 19.10 28.12 23.97
CA GLN A 86 18.45 27.65 25.20
C GLN A 86 17.82 26.26 25.00
N ILE A 87 17.18 26.03 23.86
CA ILE A 87 16.60 24.71 23.54
C ILE A 87 17.72 23.68 23.45
N ALA A 88 18.76 23.91 22.65
CA ALA A 88 19.88 22.99 22.52
C ALA A 88 20.53 22.68 23.88
N GLY A 89 20.76 23.71 24.71
CA GLY A 89 21.25 23.53 26.07
C GLY A 89 20.33 22.68 26.95
N TYR A 90 19.01 22.81 26.80
CA TYR A 90 18.04 21.98 27.51
C TYR A 90 18.11 20.52 27.04
N LEU A 91 18.15 20.28 25.73
CA LEU A 91 18.23 18.94 25.12
C LEU A 91 19.50 18.19 25.54
N VAL A 92 20.63 18.88 25.62
CA VAL A 92 21.92 18.27 26.04
C VAL A 92 21.90 17.86 27.52
N ASN A 93 21.23 18.64 28.37
CA ASN A 93 21.25 18.44 29.82
C ASN A 93 20.06 17.64 30.36
N PHE A 94 19.03 17.41 29.54
CA PHE A 94 17.86 16.65 29.95
C PHE A 94 18.25 15.19 30.27
N LYS A 95 17.76 14.70 31.40
CA LYS A 95 17.92 13.32 31.84
C LYS A 95 16.55 12.76 32.17
N GLU A 96 16.14 11.76 31.42
CA GLU A 96 14.93 11.00 31.72
C GLU A 96 15.07 10.30 33.08
N PRO A 97 14.00 10.25 33.90
CA PRO A 97 13.98 9.45 35.11
C PRO A 97 14.25 7.98 34.81
N GLU A 98 15.02 7.29 35.65
CA GLU A 98 15.32 5.85 35.47
C GLU A 98 14.05 4.98 35.48
N ILE A 99 12.98 5.46 36.12
CA ILE A 99 11.71 4.76 36.25
C ILE A 99 10.57 5.75 35.93
N VAL A 100 9.84 5.47 34.87
CA VAL A 100 8.66 6.22 34.40
C VAL A 100 7.41 5.43 34.79
N ILE A 101 6.72 5.85 35.85
CA ILE A 101 5.51 5.16 36.34
C ILE A 101 4.29 6.08 36.28
N ARG A 102 4.51 7.39 36.46
CA ARG A 102 3.42 8.38 36.49
C ARG A 102 3.34 9.05 35.14
N LYS A 103 2.11 9.39 34.73
CA LYS A 103 1.85 10.24 33.56
C LYS A 103 2.59 11.59 33.62
N SER A 104 2.90 12.10 34.79
CA SER A 104 3.66 13.35 34.96
C SER A 104 5.16 13.22 34.74
N ASP A 105 5.69 12.01 34.72
CA ASP A 105 7.13 11.77 34.64
C ASP A 105 7.60 12.12 33.21
N PRO A 106 8.52 13.08 33.05
CA PRO A 106 8.93 13.53 31.73
C PRO A 106 9.83 12.50 31.05
N THR A 107 9.73 12.41 29.72
CA THR A 107 10.43 11.44 28.88
C THR A 107 11.20 12.16 27.76
N GLU A 108 12.30 11.59 27.29
CA GLU A 108 13.05 12.10 26.13
C GLU A 108 12.15 12.12 24.89
N GLU A 109 11.34 11.08 24.69
CA GLU A 109 10.35 10.99 23.61
C GLU A 109 9.30 12.09 23.69
N GLY A 110 8.77 12.35 24.89
CA GLY A 110 7.80 13.43 25.10
C GLY A 110 8.39 14.79 24.74
N LEU A 111 9.61 15.07 25.20
CA LEU A 111 10.34 16.30 24.86
C LEU A 111 10.59 16.41 23.35
N ALA A 112 11.03 15.33 22.71
CA ALA A 112 11.33 15.31 21.30
C ALA A 112 10.09 15.48 20.43
N ARG A 113 8.94 14.93 20.85
CA ARG A 113 7.65 15.15 20.19
C ARG A 113 7.21 16.60 20.28
N THR A 114 7.31 17.24 21.46
CA THR A 114 7.01 18.67 21.58
C THR A 114 7.98 19.55 20.77
N LEU A 115 9.26 19.17 20.68
CA LEU A 115 10.23 19.83 19.81
C LEU A 115 9.81 19.72 18.33
N ASN A 116 9.42 18.53 17.89
CA ASN A 116 8.94 18.27 16.53
C ASN A 116 7.69 19.09 16.20
N GLU A 117 6.70 19.12 17.10
CA GLU A 117 5.48 19.94 16.97
C GLU A 117 5.84 21.43 16.86
N CYS A 118 6.77 21.92 17.67
CA CYS A 118 7.22 23.32 17.65
C CYS A 118 7.93 23.69 16.34
N ILE A 119 8.81 22.82 15.83
CA ILE A 119 9.50 23.01 14.55
C ILE A 119 8.50 22.96 13.39
N THR A 120 7.56 22.02 13.41
CA THR A 120 6.52 21.89 12.38
C THR A 120 5.70 23.17 12.25
N ALA A 121 5.32 23.76 13.40
CA ALA A 121 4.52 24.98 13.43
C ALA A 121 5.29 26.26 13.10
N THR A 122 6.61 26.31 13.34
CA THR A 122 7.42 27.54 13.16
C THR A 122 8.82 27.26 12.58
N PRO A 123 8.93 26.58 11.43
CA PRO A 123 10.21 26.04 10.96
C PRO A 123 11.27 27.12 10.69
N GLN A 124 10.85 28.27 10.15
CA GLN A 124 11.76 29.38 9.83
C GLN A 124 12.54 29.87 11.05
N ARG A 125 11.89 29.94 12.22
CA ARG A 125 12.49 30.34 13.50
C ARG A 125 13.67 29.46 13.90
N PHE A 126 13.61 28.18 13.54
CA PHE A 126 14.68 27.22 13.82
C PHE A 126 15.79 27.31 12.77
N THR A 127 15.43 27.51 11.50
CA THR A 127 16.42 27.63 10.42
C THR A 127 17.24 28.93 10.47
N ASP A 128 16.79 29.96 11.19
CA ASP A 128 17.53 31.22 11.40
C ASP A 128 18.90 30.99 12.07
N ASP A 129 19.01 30.01 12.98
CA ASP A 129 20.29 29.58 13.56
C ASP A 129 20.24 28.12 14.02
N LEU A 130 20.70 27.21 13.16
CA LEU A 130 20.79 25.77 13.46
C LEU A 130 22.09 25.38 14.17
N LYS A 131 23.08 26.27 14.26
CA LYS A 131 24.40 25.97 14.82
C LYS A 131 24.35 25.42 16.25
N PRO A 132 23.48 25.90 17.16
CA PRO A 132 23.42 25.37 18.52
C PRO A 132 23.07 23.89 18.60
N PHE A 133 22.40 23.34 17.59
CA PHE A 133 21.95 21.95 17.58
C PHE A 133 22.99 20.96 17.05
N GLN A 134 24.18 21.43 16.64
CA GLN A 134 25.23 20.57 16.11
C GLN A 134 25.66 19.46 17.10
N ASP A 135 25.61 19.75 18.40
CA ASP A 135 26.09 18.88 19.49
C ASP A 135 24.96 18.19 20.28
N VAL A 136 23.71 18.23 19.80
CA VAL A 136 22.63 17.47 20.43
C VAL A 136 22.71 16.00 20.03
N LYS A 137 22.18 15.10 20.87
CA LYS A 137 22.16 13.65 20.60
C LYS A 137 21.52 13.35 19.23
N ASN A 138 21.95 12.29 18.56
CA ASN A 138 21.38 11.86 17.28
C ASN A 138 19.86 11.68 17.35
N PHE A 139 19.37 11.23 18.52
CA PHE A 139 17.94 11.16 18.84
C PHE A 139 17.21 12.48 18.54
N TYR A 140 17.65 13.59 19.14
CA TYR A 140 17.01 14.89 18.94
C TYR A 140 17.24 15.44 17.55
N GLN A 141 18.43 15.22 16.95
CA GLN A 141 18.69 15.62 15.56
C GLN A 141 17.67 14.96 14.62
N ASN A 142 17.43 13.67 14.76
CA ASN A 142 16.41 12.95 13.98
C ASN A 142 15.02 13.57 14.12
N TRP A 143 14.58 13.83 15.36
CA TRP A 143 13.27 14.43 15.63
C TRP A 143 13.13 15.86 15.08
N MET A 144 14.21 16.63 15.10
CA MET A 144 14.25 17.95 14.46
C MET A 144 14.07 17.84 12.95
N LEU A 145 14.80 16.92 12.29
CA LEU A 145 14.68 16.70 10.85
C LEU A 145 13.27 16.24 10.48
N HIS A 146 12.65 15.36 11.26
CA HIS A 146 11.24 15.03 11.07
C HIS A 146 10.33 16.25 11.19
N GLY A 147 10.63 17.20 12.07
CA GLY A 147 9.83 18.43 12.22
C GLY A 147 9.89 19.28 10.96
N PHE A 148 11.08 19.42 10.36
CA PHE A 148 11.23 20.09 9.06
C PHE A 148 10.54 19.33 7.93
N LEU A 149 10.57 18.00 7.95
CA LEU A 149 9.89 17.18 6.95
C LEU A 149 8.36 17.33 7.03
N SER A 150 7.82 17.32 8.25
CA SER A 150 6.39 17.57 8.50
C SER A 150 6.01 18.98 8.06
N ALA A 151 6.79 20.00 8.42
CA ALA A 151 6.57 21.38 7.96
C ALA A 151 6.54 21.47 6.43
N TRP A 152 7.49 20.82 5.75
CA TRP A 152 7.50 20.77 4.30
C TRP A 152 6.24 20.10 3.75
N ARG A 153 5.78 19.00 4.33
CA ARG A 153 4.55 18.31 3.89
C ARG A 153 3.29 19.12 4.15
N ASP A 154 3.29 19.96 5.20
CA ASP A 154 2.20 20.85 5.56
C ASP A 154 2.19 22.17 4.76
N ASN A 155 2.99 22.25 3.70
CA ASN A 155 3.13 23.41 2.81
C ASN A 155 3.80 24.65 3.42
N GLU A 156 4.52 24.51 4.54
CA GLU A 156 5.29 25.59 5.15
C GLU A 156 6.61 25.88 4.39
N ASN A 157 7.09 27.12 4.45
CA ASN A 157 8.36 27.48 3.81
C ASN A 157 9.56 27.06 4.67
N LEU A 158 10.63 26.61 4.01
CA LEU A 158 11.90 26.24 4.64
C LEU A 158 13.05 27.03 4.03
N ASP A 159 13.97 27.50 4.87
CA ASP A 159 15.28 27.93 4.40
C ASP A 159 16.15 26.71 4.09
N TRP A 160 16.06 26.26 2.83
CA TRP A 160 16.85 25.15 2.30
C TRP A 160 18.35 25.39 2.35
N THR A 161 18.80 26.64 2.30
CA THR A 161 20.23 26.96 2.37
C THR A 161 20.76 26.66 3.77
N ALA A 162 20.05 27.13 4.80
CA ALA A 162 20.40 26.83 6.19
C ALA A 162 20.32 25.32 6.48
N LEU A 163 19.25 24.67 6.02
CA LEU A 163 18.99 23.25 6.27
C LEU A 163 20.05 22.33 5.64
N LEU A 164 20.37 22.52 4.35
CA LEU A 164 21.38 21.69 3.68
C LEU A 164 22.79 21.92 4.24
N ARG A 165 23.12 23.16 4.67
CA ARG A 165 24.37 23.42 5.38
C ARG A 165 24.42 22.69 6.72
N TYR A 166 23.31 22.66 7.45
CA TYR A 166 23.20 21.91 8.70
C TYR A 166 23.37 20.40 8.48
N PHE A 167 22.83 19.83 7.38
CA PHE A 167 23.09 18.43 7.02
C PHE A 167 24.59 18.18 6.82
N GLY A 168 25.26 19.05 6.07
CA GLY A 168 26.71 18.98 5.89
C GLY A 168 27.49 19.03 7.21
N GLN A 169 27.05 19.85 8.17
CA GLN A 169 27.64 19.93 9.51
C GLN A 169 27.45 18.65 10.33
N ILE A 170 26.25 18.07 10.32
CA ILE A 170 25.99 16.77 10.98
C ILE A 170 26.91 15.69 10.38
N LEU A 171 26.95 15.59 9.05
CA LEU A 171 27.74 14.57 8.35
C LEU A 171 29.26 14.73 8.56
N SER A 172 29.72 15.95 8.85
CA SER A 172 31.13 16.24 9.17
C SER A 172 31.48 16.08 10.65
N SER A 173 30.50 15.81 11.52
CA SER A 173 30.71 15.69 12.97
C SER A 173 31.22 14.31 13.36
N GLU A 174 32.42 14.22 13.94
CA GLU A 174 32.95 12.96 14.49
C GLU A 174 32.04 12.37 15.57
N ARG A 175 31.41 13.24 16.37
CA ARG A 175 30.48 12.82 17.43
C ARG A 175 29.25 12.10 16.89
N PHE A 176 28.68 12.60 15.79
CA PHE A 176 27.51 11.99 15.15
C PHE A 176 27.80 10.52 14.77
N TRP A 177 29.00 10.26 14.26
CA TRP A 177 29.45 8.92 13.87
C TRP A 177 29.89 8.05 15.07
N ALA A 178 30.45 8.65 16.13
CA ALA A 178 30.92 7.96 17.32
C ALA A 178 29.80 7.56 18.31
N GLU A 179 28.63 8.23 18.26
CA GLU A 179 27.50 7.93 19.15
C GLU A 179 27.02 6.49 18.98
N GLN A 180 27.08 5.73 20.08
CA GLN A 180 26.60 4.34 20.12
C GLN A 180 25.08 4.32 20.12
N HIS A 181 24.51 3.34 19.42
CA HIS A 181 23.08 3.11 19.38
C HIS A 181 22.76 1.70 19.85
N ASN A 182 21.60 1.55 20.48
CA ASN A 182 21.05 0.24 20.77
C ASN A 182 20.55 -0.39 19.47
N VAL A 183 20.55 -1.72 19.39
CA VAL A 183 20.11 -2.49 18.21
C VAL A 183 18.69 -2.09 17.77
N SER A 184 17.82 -1.70 18.71
CA SER A 184 16.44 -1.28 18.44
C SER A 184 16.26 0.20 18.04
N SER A 185 17.30 1.03 18.13
CA SER A 185 17.17 2.49 18.04
C SER A 185 18.39 3.13 17.37
N ASN A 186 18.60 2.81 16.10
CA ASN A 186 19.67 3.38 15.27
C ASN A 186 19.30 4.77 14.76
N TYR A 187 19.29 5.76 15.65
CA TYR A 187 18.97 7.15 15.31
C TYR A 187 19.94 7.76 14.28
N ARG A 188 21.17 7.23 14.18
CA ARG A 188 22.11 7.64 13.14
C ARG A 188 21.56 7.30 11.76
N GLN A 189 21.20 6.03 11.55
CA GLN A 189 20.57 5.57 10.31
C GLN A 189 19.29 6.37 10.02
N TRP A 190 18.40 6.54 11.01
CA TRP A 190 17.16 7.29 10.81
C TRP A 190 17.39 8.76 10.45
N THR A 191 18.42 9.40 11.03
CA THR A 191 18.81 10.76 10.66
C THR A 191 19.24 10.83 9.19
N LEU A 192 20.09 9.91 8.74
CA LEU A 192 20.52 9.82 7.34
C LEU A 192 19.33 9.63 6.38
N LEU A 193 18.39 8.76 6.74
CA LEU A 193 17.18 8.50 5.94
C LEU A 193 16.24 9.70 5.90
N THR A 194 16.09 10.41 7.03
CA THR A 194 15.26 11.62 7.08
C THR A 194 15.87 12.75 6.26
N MET A 195 17.21 12.85 6.18
CA MET A 195 17.88 13.74 5.22
C MET A 195 17.55 13.36 3.78
N ALA A 196 17.61 12.08 3.43
CA ALA A 196 17.25 11.60 2.09
C ALA A 196 15.78 11.91 1.74
N ASP A 197 14.86 11.63 2.66
CA ASP A 197 13.42 11.90 2.50
C ASP A 197 13.15 13.41 2.33
N LEU A 198 13.80 14.27 3.13
CA LEU A 198 13.72 15.74 2.99
C LEU A 198 14.22 16.21 1.63
N ILE A 199 15.40 15.75 1.21
CA ILE A 199 15.97 16.12 -0.09
C ILE A 199 15.06 15.65 -1.22
N ALA A 200 14.56 14.42 -1.17
CA ALA A 200 13.63 13.87 -2.16
C ALA A 200 12.34 14.72 -2.24
N SER A 201 11.68 14.98 -1.11
CA SER A 201 10.45 15.77 -1.06
C SER A 201 10.67 17.22 -1.52
N GLY A 202 11.86 17.78 -1.32
CA GLY A 202 12.23 19.09 -1.85
C GLY A 202 12.46 19.12 -3.37
N MET A 203 12.46 17.96 -4.04
CA MET A 203 12.77 17.80 -5.46
C MET A 203 11.63 17.26 -6.31
N GLU A 204 10.53 16.80 -5.70
CA GLU A 204 9.39 16.17 -6.36
C GLU A 204 8.55 17.15 -7.21
N ASP A 205 8.22 18.33 -6.67
CA ASP A 205 7.43 19.36 -7.36
C ASP A 205 8.32 20.54 -7.79
N ASP A 206 8.29 20.89 -9.08
CA ASP A 206 9.04 22.03 -9.60
C ASP A 206 8.45 23.38 -9.13
N LYS A 207 7.16 23.42 -8.74
CA LYS A 207 6.51 24.64 -8.24
C LYS A 207 6.95 25.00 -6.82
N ARG A 208 7.27 24.00 -6.00
CA ARG A 208 7.67 24.17 -4.60
C ARG A 208 8.82 23.22 -4.30
N ALA A 209 10.01 23.80 -4.24
CA ALA A 209 11.17 23.19 -4.85
C ALA A 209 12.46 23.76 -4.24
N ILE A 210 13.48 22.93 -4.00
CA ILE A 210 14.83 23.40 -3.59
C ILE A 210 15.42 24.26 -4.71
N ASP A 211 15.93 25.46 -4.40
CA ASP A 211 16.57 26.33 -5.39
C ASP A 211 17.66 25.57 -6.19
N ALA A 212 17.67 25.74 -7.51
CA ALA A 212 18.64 25.11 -8.40
C ALA A 212 20.11 25.39 -8.00
N GLN A 213 20.39 26.55 -7.39
CA GLN A 213 21.72 26.91 -6.89
C GLN A 213 22.21 26.00 -5.76
N LEU A 214 21.31 25.32 -5.06
CA LEU A 214 21.61 24.41 -3.95
C LEU A 214 21.80 22.95 -4.40
N LEU A 215 21.55 22.64 -5.68
CA LEU A 215 21.71 21.28 -6.22
C LEU A 215 23.12 20.70 -5.99
N PRO A 216 24.24 21.45 -6.15
CA PRO A 216 25.57 20.90 -5.86
C PRO A 216 25.75 20.47 -4.40
N LEU A 217 25.11 21.17 -3.45
CA LEU A 217 25.19 20.82 -2.04
C LEU A 217 24.36 19.57 -1.73
N ALA A 218 23.16 19.46 -2.32
CA ALA A 218 22.34 18.26 -2.20
C ALA A 218 23.02 17.02 -2.81
N GLU A 219 23.71 17.18 -3.95
CA GLU A 219 24.50 16.12 -4.59
C GLU A 219 25.56 15.55 -3.65
N GLN A 220 26.35 16.43 -3.01
CA GLN A 220 27.39 16.03 -2.07
C GLN A 220 26.82 15.26 -0.88
N ILE A 221 25.70 15.72 -0.33
CA ILE A 221 25.01 15.05 0.78
C ILE A 221 24.56 13.65 0.33
N LEU A 222 23.85 13.53 -0.80
CA LEU A 222 23.34 12.25 -1.29
C LEU A 222 24.47 11.23 -1.56
N LEU A 223 25.61 11.67 -2.10
CA LEU A 223 26.78 10.82 -2.30
C LEU A 223 27.39 10.31 -0.98
N ILE A 224 27.31 11.10 0.10
CA ILE A 224 27.69 10.62 1.44
C ILE A 224 26.65 9.61 1.95
N LEU A 225 25.36 9.91 1.81
CA LEU A 225 24.28 9.05 2.28
C LEU A 225 24.35 7.66 1.63
N VAL A 226 24.55 7.57 0.32
CA VAL A 226 24.57 6.27 -0.39
C VAL A 226 25.76 5.39 -0.01
N GLU A 227 26.86 5.96 0.49
CA GLU A 227 28.01 5.20 1.00
C GLU A 227 27.89 4.84 2.49
N LYS A 228 27.05 5.56 3.25
CA LYS A 228 26.97 5.42 4.72
C LYS A 228 25.71 4.73 5.23
N VAL A 229 24.62 4.78 4.48
CA VAL A 229 23.36 4.09 4.83
C VAL A 229 23.55 2.60 4.60
N GLU A 230 23.39 1.84 5.68
CA GLU A 230 23.51 0.38 5.65
C GLU A 230 22.25 -0.25 5.02
N PRO A 231 22.37 -1.36 4.28
CA PRO A 231 21.22 -2.14 3.83
C PRO A 231 20.35 -2.59 5.00
N SER A 232 19.04 -2.51 4.83
CA SER A 232 18.13 -3.03 5.83
C SER A 232 18.33 -4.56 5.93
N GLY A 233 18.51 -5.09 7.14
CA GLY A 233 18.81 -6.52 7.37
C GLY A 233 17.66 -7.49 7.08
N PHE A 234 16.66 -7.11 6.29
CA PHE A 234 15.50 -7.95 6.00
C PHE A 234 15.88 -9.04 4.99
N SER A 235 16.07 -10.26 5.49
CA SER A 235 16.48 -11.44 4.71
C SER A 235 15.35 -12.13 3.92
N TYR A 236 14.15 -11.57 3.88
CA TYR A 236 13.08 -12.08 3.02
C TYR A 236 12.26 -10.92 2.49
N VAL A 237 12.83 -10.24 1.49
CA VAL A 237 12.03 -9.34 0.69
C VAL A 237 11.19 -10.18 -0.27
N ASN A 238 9.99 -10.54 0.18
CA ASN A 238 9.05 -11.30 -0.64
C ASN A 238 8.17 -10.39 -1.51
N ARG A 239 8.09 -9.10 -1.19
CA ARG A 239 7.24 -8.13 -1.89
C ARG A 239 7.99 -6.88 -2.33
N SER A 240 7.62 -6.37 -3.49
CA SER A 240 8.15 -5.16 -4.11
C SER A 240 7.90 -3.91 -3.24
N SER A 241 6.80 -3.89 -2.49
CA SER A 241 6.49 -2.85 -1.48
C SER A 241 7.55 -2.78 -0.37
N ASP A 242 8.10 -3.92 0.02
CA ASP A 242 9.09 -4.02 1.09
C ASP A 242 10.44 -3.52 0.57
N ILE A 243 10.78 -3.80 -0.70
CA ILE A 243 11.96 -3.23 -1.35
C ILE A 243 11.84 -1.70 -1.43
N LEU A 244 10.71 -1.19 -1.91
CA LEU A 244 10.53 0.25 -2.11
C LEU A 244 10.62 1.04 -0.79
N SER A 245 10.13 0.47 0.30
CA SER A 245 10.12 1.10 1.62
C SER A 245 11.44 0.95 2.41
N SER A 246 12.38 0.16 1.90
CA SER A 246 13.69 -0.07 2.52
C SER A 246 14.59 1.18 2.55
N ASP A 247 15.54 1.15 3.48
CA ASP A 247 16.47 2.26 3.74
C ASP A 247 17.31 2.63 2.50
N ARG A 248 17.83 1.63 1.79
CA ARG A 248 18.65 1.84 0.58
C ARG A 248 17.82 2.41 -0.57
N SER A 249 16.61 1.88 -0.78
CA SER A 249 15.72 2.34 -1.85
C SER A 249 15.32 3.81 -1.67
N LYS A 250 15.17 4.29 -0.43
CA LYS A 250 14.94 5.72 -0.16
C LYS A 250 16.08 6.59 -0.65
N VAL A 251 17.32 6.22 -0.34
CA VAL A 251 18.51 6.98 -0.76
C VAL A 251 18.65 6.98 -2.28
N PHE A 252 18.51 5.81 -2.92
CA PHE A 252 18.59 5.75 -4.38
C PHE A 252 17.45 6.50 -5.08
N SER A 253 16.23 6.46 -4.53
CA SER A 253 15.11 7.26 -5.02
C SER A 253 15.38 8.75 -4.90
N ALA A 254 15.96 9.20 -3.78
CA ALA A 254 16.38 10.59 -3.61
C ALA A 254 17.44 11.01 -4.65
N MET A 255 18.41 10.14 -4.95
CA MET A 255 19.40 10.37 -6.02
C MET A 255 18.75 10.44 -7.41
N MET A 256 17.72 9.63 -7.68
CA MET A 256 16.97 9.68 -8.94
C MET A 256 16.16 10.98 -9.06
N ASN A 257 15.47 11.40 -8.00
CA ASN A 257 14.73 12.67 -7.97
C ASN A 257 15.68 13.87 -8.15
N TYR A 258 16.85 13.82 -7.52
CA TYR A 258 17.92 14.79 -7.75
C TYR A 258 18.36 14.84 -9.21
N ALA A 259 18.67 13.69 -9.82
CA ALA A 259 19.13 13.64 -11.21
C ALA A 259 18.08 14.18 -12.19
N LEU A 260 16.80 13.85 -11.98
CA LEU A 260 15.69 14.35 -12.80
C LEU A 260 15.48 15.86 -12.65
N ARG A 261 15.59 16.39 -11.43
CA ARG A 261 15.53 17.83 -11.18
C ARG A 261 16.71 18.56 -11.80
N PHE A 262 17.92 18.03 -11.65
CA PHE A 262 19.11 18.58 -12.28
C PHE A 262 18.94 18.65 -13.80
N ALA A 263 18.47 17.57 -14.42
CA ALA A 263 18.22 17.50 -15.87
C ALA A 263 17.19 18.52 -16.37
N ARG A 264 16.17 18.84 -15.56
CA ARG A 264 15.15 19.85 -15.89
C ARG A 264 15.64 21.30 -15.75
N ASN A 265 16.56 21.55 -14.80
CA ASN A 265 17.08 22.90 -14.52
C ASN A 265 18.32 23.26 -15.34
N ASN A 266 19.05 22.26 -15.83
CA ASN A 266 20.17 22.47 -16.73
C ASN A 266 19.68 22.22 -18.15
N ASP A 267 19.60 23.29 -18.94
CA ASP A 267 19.18 23.25 -20.33
C ASP A 267 20.27 22.55 -21.18
N ILE A 268 20.30 21.22 -21.11
CA ILE A 268 21.32 20.35 -21.71
C ILE A 268 20.81 19.79 -23.05
N GLU A 269 19.79 20.40 -23.68
CA GLU A 269 19.24 19.95 -24.97
C GLU A 269 20.31 19.74 -26.06
N SER A 270 21.48 20.38 -25.93
CA SER A 270 22.61 20.24 -26.84
C SER A 270 23.64 19.13 -26.53
N LYS A 271 23.65 18.46 -25.36
CA LYS A 271 24.78 17.55 -24.96
C LYS A 271 24.46 16.05 -24.85
N GLY A 272 23.28 15.58 -25.24
CA GLY A 272 22.95 14.14 -25.30
C GLY A 272 22.75 13.45 -23.94
N CYS A 273 23.58 13.74 -22.93
CA CYS A 273 23.47 13.21 -21.57
C CYS A 273 23.02 14.31 -20.60
N ARG A 274 21.88 14.08 -19.94
CA ARG A 274 21.28 14.97 -18.93
C ARG A 274 21.60 14.54 -17.49
N TRP A 275 22.26 13.40 -17.33
CA TRP A 275 22.53 12.78 -16.03
C TRP A 275 23.74 13.45 -15.35
N PRO A 276 23.64 13.92 -14.08
CA PRO A 276 24.81 14.40 -13.36
C PRO A 276 25.95 13.40 -13.36
N TYR A 277 27.14 13.86 -13.73
CA TYR A 277 28.30 12.99 -13.91
C TYR A 277 28.61 12.16 -12.65
N SER A 278 28.60 12.79 -11.47
CA SER A 278 28.95 12.11 -10.21
C SER A 278 27.97 10.99 -9.87
N ILE A 279 26.66 11.24 -10.02
CA ILE A 279 25.59 10.28 -9.78
C ILE A 279 25.65 9.13 -10.78
N ARG A 280 25.86 9.44 -12.07
CA ARG A 280 26.04 8.41 -13.10
C ARG A 280 27.24 7.52 -12.81
N VAL A 281 28.36 8.09 -12.39
CA VAL A 281 29.57 7.33 -12.02
C VAL A 281 29.30 6.43 -10.81
N ASP A 282 28.62 6.92 -9.77
CA ASP A 282 28.24 6.10 -8.62
C ASP A 282 27.32 4.93 -9.02
N PHE A 283 26.27 5.19 -9.80
CA PHE A 283 25.38 4.13 -10.30
C PHE A 283 26.12 3.11 -11.17
N THR A 284 27.04 3.57 -12.03
CA THR A 284 27.88 2.68 -12.87
C THR A 284 28.81 1.81 -12.03
N LYS A 285 29.40 2.37 -10.97
CA LYS A 285 30.22 1.64 -10.00
C LYS A 285 29.39 0.55 -9.32
N ARG A 286 28.17 0.87 -8.89
CA ARG A 286 27.24 -0.04 -8.19
C ARG A 286 26.57 -1.10 -9.07
N LEU A 287 26.65 -0.98 -10.40
CA LEU A 287 26.32 -2.11 -11.29
C LEU A 287 27.22 -3.33 -11.05
N ASN A 288 28.38 -3.16 -10.40
CA ASN A 288 29.16 -4.28 -9.88
C ASN A 288 28.59 -4.75 -8.54
N ARG A 289 28.05 -5.97 -8.49
CA ARG A 289 27.42 -6.54 -7.29
C ARG A 289 28.36 -6.79 -6.11
N SER A 290 29.67 -6.85 -6.35
CA SER A 290 30.66 -6.86 -5.26
C SER A 290 30.78 -5.52 -4.54
N VAL A 291 30.36 -4.43 -5.19
CA VAL A 291 30.23 -3.10 -4.57
C VAL A 291 28.84 -2.92 -3.98
N GLU A 292 27.81 -3.33 -4.72
CA GLU A 292 26.41 -3.20 -4.33
C GLU A 292 25.67 -4.53 -4.43
N SER A 293 25.62 -5.27 -3.32
CA SER A 293 24.93 -6.56 -3.26
C SER A 293 23.43 -6.46 -2.94
N SER A 294 22.91 -5.25 -2.69
CA SER A 294 21.52 -5.05 -2.29
C SER A 294 20.55 -5.25 -3.46
N LEU A 295 19.41 -5.88 -3.21
CA LEU A 295 18.34 -6.04 -4.21
C LEU A 295 17.63 -4.71 -4.48
N GLU A 296 17.64 -3.82 -3.47
CA GLU A 296 17.13 -2.45 -3.46
C GLU A 296 17.66 -1.63 -4.62
N PHE A 297 18.97 -1.72 -4.90
CA PHE A 297 19.55 -1.02 -6.04
C PHE A 297 19.01 -1.57 -7.37
N SER A 298 18.86 -2.89 -7.48
CA SER A 298 18.38 -3.54 -8.71
C SER A 298 16.92 -3.17 -8.98
N TYR A 299 16.08 -3.24 -7.95
CA TYR A 299 14.71 -2.77 -8.00
C TYR A 299 14.62 -1.30 -8.41
N THR A 300 15.44 -0.42 -7.81
CA THR A 300 15.50 1.00 -8.16
C THR A 300 15.83 1.19 -9.65
N LEU A 301 16.84 0.48 -10.18
CA LEU A 301 17.19 0.58 -11.60
C LEU A 301 16.02 0.21 -12.51
N GLY A 302 15.26 -0.83 -12.16
CA GLY A 302 14.06 -1.23 -12.90
C GLY A 302 12.92 -0.22 -12.80
N PHE A 303 12.59 0.19 -11.57
CA PHE A 303 11.49 1.12 -11.27
C PHE A 303 11.69 2.51 -11.90
N TYR A 304 12.95 2.96 -11.99
CA TYR A 304 13.33 4.21 -12.63
C TYR A 304 13.88 4.02 -14.04
N LEU A 305 13.74 2.85 -14.68
CA LEU A 305 14.32 2.60 -16.01
C LEU A 305 13.89 3.61 -17.08
N PRO A 306 12.60 4.01 -17.19
CA PRO A 306 12.20 5.07 -18.13
C PRO A 306 12.85 6.43 -17.80
N ASN A 307 13.03 6.72 -16.51
CA ASN A 307 13.69 7.94 -16.03
C ASN A 307 15.19 7.92 -16.36
N LEU A 308 15.86 6.77 -16.20
CA LEU A 308 17.25 6.57 -16.60
C LEU A 308 17.43 6.73 -18.11
N LEU A 309 16.50 6.21 -18.92
CA LEU A 309 16.53 6.36 -20.37
C LEU A 309 16.40 7.83 -20.79
N TYR A 310 15.56 8.61 -20.08
CA TYR A 310 15.45 10.06 -20.29
C TYR A 310 16.76 10.80 -19.93
N LEU A 311 17.47 10.34 -18.90
CA LEU A 311 18.71 10.95 -18.41
C LEU A 311 19.91 10.63 -19.31
N ASP A 312 20.06 9.38 -19.74
CA ASP A 312 21.18 8.90 -20.57
C ASP A 312 20.77 7.61 -21.30
N LYS A 313 20.35 7.74 -22.55
CA LYS A 313 19.84 6.61 -23.34
C LYS A 313 20.95 5.60 -23.64
N GLU A 314 22.12 6.10 -24.04
CA GLU A 314 23.29 5.31 -24.38
C GLU A 314 23.71 4.44 -23.19
N TRP A 315 23.79 5.02 -21.98
CA TRP A 315 24.13 4.27 -20.78
C TRP A 315 23.16 3.12 -20.50
N VAL A 316 21.84 3.35 -20.65
CA VAL A 316 20.83 2.29 -20.43
C VAL A 316 21.02 1.14 -21.41
N VAL A 317 21.21 1.45 -22.70
CA VAL A 317 21.39 0.43 -23.74
C VAL A 317 22.68 -0.36 -23.50
N GLU A 318 23.79 0.30 -23.20
CA GLU A 318 25.08 -0.34 -22.96
C GLU A 318 25.10 -1.21 -21.70
N ASN A 319 24.29 -0.87 -20.70
CA ASN A 319 24.27 -1.55 -19.40
C ASN A 319 23.03 -2.42 -19.19
N ILE A 320 22.19 -2.65 -20.20
CA ILE A 320 20.90 -3.35 -20.03
C ILE A 320 21.07 -4.75 -19.39
N ASP A 321 22.08 -5.51 -19.81
CA ASP A 321 22.37 -6.84 -19.27
C ASP A 321 22.93 -6.79 -17.83
N ARG A 322 23.50 -5.66 -17.42
CA ARG A 322 23.97 -5.43 -16.04
C ARG A 322 22.85 -4.93 -15.13
N ILE A 323 21.89 -4.19 -15.69
CA ILE A 323 20.66 -3.79 -15.02
C ILE A 323 19.79 -5.02 -14.76
N PHE A 324 19.68 -5.90 -15.76
CA PHE A 324 18.91 -7.14 -15.72
C PHE A 324 19.81 -8.38 -15.80
N PRO A 325 20.60 -8.70 -14.76
CA PRO A 325 21.62 -9.73 -14.81
C PRO A 325 21.00 -11.13 -14.91
N GLN A 326 20.88 -11.67 -16.12
CA GLN A 326 20.12 -12.90 -16.34
C GLN A 326 20.64 -14.14 -15.58
N ARG A 327 21.91 -14.16 -15.18
CA ARG A 327 22.51 -15.27 -14.42
C ARG A 327 22.28 -15.18 -12.91
N ASP A 328 21.74 -14.06 -12.44
CA ASP A 328 21.50 -13.76 -11.04
C ASP A 328 19.98 -13.57 -10.84
N GLU A 329 19.31 -14.63 -10.38
CA GLU A 329 17.84 -14.68 -10.31
C GLU A 329 17.27 -13.57 -9.43
N ASP A 330 17.81 -13.40 -8.22
CA ASP A 330 17.27 -12.46 -7.24
C ASP A 330 17.40 -11.02 -7.73
N HIS A 331 18.58 -10.65 -8.27
CA HIS A 331 18.80 -9.32 -8.83
C HIS A 331 18.00 -9.07 -10.11
N TRP A 332 17.89 -10.06 -11.01
CA TRP A 332 17.05 -9.96 -12.21
C TRP A 332 15.58 -9.78 -11.83
N GLN A 333 15.07 -10.59 -10.90
CA GLN A 333 13.69 -10.54 -10.46
C GLN A 333 13.39 -9.20 -9.77
N ALA A 334 14.27 -8.72 -8.87
CA ALA A 334 14.10 -7.41 -8.24
C ALA A 334 14.03 -6.28 -9.27
N ALA A 335 14.95 -6.24 -10.23
CA ALA A 335 14.96 -5.22 -11.28
C ALA A 335 13.71 -5.32 -12.18
N PHE A 336 13.36 -6.52 -12.63
CA PHE A 336 12.24 -6.68 -13.56
C PHE A 336 10.90 -6.42 -12.87
N SER A 337 10.72 -6.82 -11.61
CA SER A 337 9.57 -6.45 -10.79
C SER A 337 9.40 -4.93 -10.71
N GLY A 338 10.48 -4.20 -10.39
CA GLY A 338 10.45 -2.73 -10.34
C GLY A 338 10.01 -2.11 -11.67
N TYR A 339 10.50 -2.63 -12.80
CA TYR A 339 10.11 -2.17 -14.13
C TYR A 339 8.63 -2.46 -14.45
N LEU A 340 8.12 -3.64 -14.10
CA LEU A 340 6.74 -4.05 -14.39
C LEU A 340 5.68 -3.27 -13.58
N LEU A 341 6.05 -2.73 -12.42
CA LEU A 341 5.15 -1.92 -11.59
C LEU A 341 4.94 -0.50 -12.14
N ARG A 342 5.72 -0.07 -13.14
CA ARG A 342 5.49 1.22 -13.81
C ARG A 342 4.46 1.06 -14.93
N PRO A 343 3.41 1.88 -14.96
CA PRO A 343 2.45 1.81 -16.05
C PRO A 343 3.07 2.32 -17.35
N GLY A 344 2.73 1.65 -18.45
CA GLY A 344 3.00 2.11 -19.81
C GLY A 344 4.09 1.34 -20.55
N VAL A 345 3.87 1.14 -21.85
CA VAL A 345 4.83 0.49 -22.73
C VAL A 345 5.69 1.57 -23.37
N HIS A 346 6.97 1.60 -22.99
CA HIS A 346 7.91 2.56 -23.57
C HIS A 346 8.45 2.01 -24.91
N GLU A 347 8.30 2.80 -25.98
CA GLU A 347 8.64 2.42 -27.37
C GLU A 347 10.07 1.87 -27.52
N VAL A 348 11.04 2.44 -26.80
CA VAL A 348 12.44 1.97 -26.80
C VAL A 348 12.67 0.76 -25.88
N LEU A 349 12.11 0.75 -24.67
CA LEU A 349 12.45 -0.27 -23.67
C LEU A 349 11.75 -1.60 -23.96
N TYR A 350 10.51 -1.57 -24.44
CA TYR A 350 9.76 -2.80 -24.68
C TYR A 350 10.43 -3.70 -25.72
N PRO A 351 10.81 -3.23 -26.93
CA PRO A 351 11.55 -4.04 -27.89
C PRO A 351 12.91 -4.50 -27.36
N LEU A 352 13.63 -3.63 -26.62
CA LEU A 352 14.93 -3.96 -26.05
C LEU A 352 14.82 -5.12 -25.06
N LEU A 353 13.86 -5.05 -24.13
CA LEU A 353 13.67 -6.07 -23.09
C LEU A 353 13.04 -7.35 -23.64
N LYS A 354 12.21 -7.25 -24.69
CA LYS A 354 11.69 -8.38 -25.45
C LYS A 354 12.83 -9.11 -26.18
N ALA A 355 13.69 -8.39 -26.89
CA ALA A 355 14.84 -8.96 -27.59
C ALA A 355 15.83 -9.62 -26.62
N GLY A 356 16.01 -9.05 -25.42
CA GLY A 356 16.78 -9.65 -24.34
C GLY A 356 16.14 -10.88 -23.68
N GLY A 357 14.90 -11.22 -24.03
CA GLY A 357 14.19 -12.39 -23.51
C GLY A 357 13.58 -12.22 -22.11
N HIS A 358 13.59 -11.02 -21.53
CA HIS A 358 13.14 -10.80 -20.15
C HIS A 358 11.63 -11.03 -19.97
N TYR A 359 10.81 -10.62 -20.94
CA TYR A 359 9.36 -10.87 -20.90
C TYR A 359 9.02 -12.36 -21.02
N LEU A 360 9.68 -13.08 -21.94
CA LEU A 360 9.48 -14.52 -22.10
C LEU A 360 9.89 -15.27 -20.83
N ARG A 361 11.00 -14.86 -20.20
CA ARG A 361 11.39 -15.40 -18.90
C ARG A 361 10.34 -15.11 -17.83
N ALA A 362 9.84 -13.87 -17.75
CA ALA A 362 8.84 -13.47 -16.76
C ALA A 362 7.52 -14.24 -16.89
N LEU A 363 7.09 -14.61 -18.10
CA LEU A 363 5.91 -15.48 -18.30
C LEU A 363 6.07 -16.87 -17.66
N ASN A 364 7.31 -17.33 -17.46
CA ASN A 364 7.64 -18.62 -16.86
C ASN A 364 8.17 -18.52 -15.42
N ALA A 365 8.38 -17.29 -14.92
CA ALA A 365 8.91 -17.04 -13.58
C ALA A 365 7.80 -17.04 -12.53
N ARG A 366 8.19 -17.25 -11.26
CA ARG A 366 7.27 -17.15 -10.12
C ARG A 366 7.46 -15.81 -9.43
N PHE A 367 6.50 -14.91 -9.59
CA PHE A 367 6.41 -13.68 -8.81
C PHE A 367 5.51 -13.90 -7.60
N ALA A 368 5.95 -13.43 -6.43
CA ALA A 368 5.14 -13.48 -5.22
C ALA A 368 4.08 -12.36 -5.18
N ASP A 369 4.33 -11.24 -5.88
CA ASP A 369 3.43 -10.10 -5.95
C ASP A 369 2.44 -10.21 -7.11
N ALA A 370 1.14 -10.19 -6.78
CA ALA A 370 0.08 -10.09 -7.78
C ALA A 370 0.18 -8.82 -8.63
N GLU A 371 0.63 -7.70 -8.05
CA GLU A 371 0.82 -6.43 -8.76
C GLU A 371 1.88 -6.53 -9.86
N VAL A 372 2.93 -7.32 -9.66
CA VAL A 372 3.97 -7.55 -10.67
C VAL A 372 3.43 -8.39 -11.82
N LEU A 373 2.61 -9.41 -11.54
CA LEU A 373 1.92 -10.20 -12.56
C LEU A 373 0.94 -9.33 -13.37
N ASP A 374 0.16 -8.49 -12.69
CA ASP A 374 -0.72 -7.50 -13.33
C ASP A 374 0.10 -6.55 -14.22
N GLY A 375 1.26 -6.08 -13.76
CA GLY A 375 2.21 -5.28 -14.53
C GLY A 375 2.71 -5.96 -15.80
N LEU A 376 3.08 -7.25 -15.71
CA LEU A 376 3.48 -8.06 -16.87
C LEU A 376 2.36 -8.16 -17.91
N VAL A 377 1.16 -8.50 -17.46
CA VAL A 377 -0.03 -8.57 -18.32
C VAL A 377 -0.32 -7.20 -18.94
N ASN A 378 -0.26 -6.13 -18.15
CA ASN A 378 -0.48 -4.76 -18.62
C ASN A 378 0.49 -4.42 -19.76
N HIS A 379 1.79 -4.71 -19.61
CA HIS A 379 2.79 -4.44 -20.64
C HIS A 379 2.50 -5.19 -21.94
N ILE A 380 2.22 -6.50 -21.86
CA ILE A 380 1.98 -7.34 -23.03
C ILE A 380 0.68 -6.92 -23.74
N CYS A 381 -0.41 -6.72 -23.00
CA CYS A 381 -1.69 -6.32 -23.56
C CYS A 381 -1.63 -4.91 -24.16
N MET A 382 -0.95 -3.97 -23.51
CA MET A 382 -0.76 -2.61 -24.06
C MET A 382 0.09 -2.65 -25.33
N ALA A 383 1.18 -3.41 -25.37
CA ALA A 383 1.99 -3.54 -26.59
C ALA A 383 1.19 -4.14 -27.76
N TRP A 384 0.28 -5.07 -27.48
CA TRP A 384 -0.64 -5.61 -28.48
C TRP A 384 -1.72 -4.63 -28.94
N ILE A 385 -2.28 -3.84 -28.01
CA ILE A 385 -3.18 -2.74 -28.34
C ILE A 385 -2.43 -1.73 -29.21
N GLU A 386 -1.15 -1.45 -28.93
CA GLU A 386 -0.29 -0.57 -29.72
C GLU A 386 0.32 -1.21 -30.98
N ASP A 387 -0.20 -2.36 -31.42
CA ASP A 387 0.20 -3.05 -32.66
C ASP A 387 1.69 -3.48 -32.71
N SER A 388 2.38 -3.48 -31.58
CA SER A 388 3.76 -3.99 -31.42
C SER A 388 3.82 -5.51 -31.26
N GLU A 389 2.67 -6.15 -31.04
CA GLU A 389 2.51 -7.60 -30.92
C GLU A 389 1.40 -8.08 -31.86
N VAL A 390 1.41 -9.38 -32.21
CA VAL A 390 0.47 -9.98 -33.15
C VAL A 390 -0.12 -11.25 -32.56
N LEU A 391 -1.44 -11.27 -32.39
CA LEU A 391 -2.16 -12.35 -31.69
C LEU A 391 -1.94 -13.75 -32.27
N ASN A 392 -1.75 -13.86 -33.58
CA ASN A 392 -1.61 -15.14 -34.28
C ASN A 392 -0.14 -15.56 -34.52
N ASP A 393 0.83 -14.75 -34.07
CA ASP A 393 2.24 -15.06 -34.18
C ASP A 393 2.72 -15.78 -32.91
N LYS A 394 3.21 -17.02 -33.05
CA LYS A 394 3.69 -17.83 -31.93
C LYS A 394 4.89 -17.22 -31.19
N THR A 395 5.64 -16.35 -31.87
CA THR A 395 6.78 -15.64 -31.28
C THR A 395 6.38 -14.39 -30.51
N SER A 396 5.13 -13.95 -30.67
CA SER A 396 4.58 -12.77 -30.01
C SER A 396 4.25 -13.05 -28.54
N LEU A 397 4.50 -12.05 -27.69
CA LEU A 397 4.29 -12.18 -26.24
C LEU A 397 2.81 -12.31 -25.88
N ILE A 398 1.90 -11.70 -26.64
CA ILE A 398 0.45 -11.84 -26.41
C ILE A 398 -0.02 -13.26 -26.71
N PHE A 399 0.51 -13.90 -27.75
CA PHE A 399 0.22 -15.31 -28.04
C PHE A 399 0.73 -16.18 -26.89
N GLN A 400 1.97 -15.96 -26.45
CA GLN A 400 2.58 -16.73 -25.37
C GLN A 400 1.87 -16.54 -24.03
N LEU A 401 1.38 -15.32 -23.73
CA LEU A 401 0.57 -15.05 -22.55
C LEU A 401 -0.70 -15.91 -22.53
N ILE A 402 -1.45 -15.94 -23.62
CA ILE A 402 -2.70 -16.71 -23.75
C ILE A 402 -2.44 -18.23 -23.65
N HIS A 403 -1.31 -18.69 -24.17
CA HIS A 403 -0.94 -20.10 -24.17
C HIS A 403 -0.02 -20.50 -23.00
N SER A 404 0.22 -19.60 -22.04
CA SER A 404 1.10 -19.84 -20.89
C SER A 404 0.61 -20.97 -19.99
N GLY A 405 -0.69 -21.23 -19.99
CA GLY A 405 -1.32 -22.17 -19.06
C GLY A 405 -1.28 -21.70 -17.60
N ASN A 406 -0.89 -20.44 -17.33
CA ASN A 406 -0.83 -19.86 -16.00
C ASN A 406 -2.16 -19.13 -15.67
N PRO A 407 -2.98 -19.65 -14.74
CA PRO A 407 -4.29 -19.06 -14.43
C PRO A 407 -4.22 -17.60 -13.96
N ASP A 408 -3.17 -17.23 -13.21
CA ASP A 408 -3.04 -15.88 -12.64
C ASP A 408 -2.76 -14.84 -13.73
N LEU A 409 -1.96 -15.19 -14.73
CA LEU A 409 -1.71 -14.33 -15.89
C LEU A 409 -2.96 -14.19 -16.77
N LEU A 410 -3.69 -15.28 -16.97
CA LEU A 410 -4.91 -15.29 -17.80
C LEU A 410 -6.04 -14.49 -17.14
N VAL A 411 -6.23 -14.62 -15.82
CA VAL A 411 -7.23 -13.82 -15.10
C VAL A 411 -6.85 -12.34 -15.09
N GLY A 412 -5.55 -12.02 -14.96
CA GLY A 412 -5.05 -10.66 -15.13
C GLY A 412 -5.45 -10.08 -16.48
N MET A 413 -5.35 -10.86 -17.57
CA MET A 413 -5.76 -10.42 -18.91
C MET A 413 -7.28 -10.18 -18.99
N VAL A 414 -8.10 -11.01 -18.34
CA VAL A 414 -9.56 -10.78 -18.27
C VAL A 414 -9.87 -9.45 -17.58
N TYR A 415 -9.27 -9.19 -16.42
CA TYR A 415 -9.49 -7.95 -15.67
C TYR A 415 -8.89 -6.72 -16.36
N PHE A 416 -7.79 -6.88 -17.10
CA PHE A 416 -7.23 -5.81 -17.91
C PHE A 416 -8.28 -5.20 -18.85
N PHE A 417 -8.99 -6.04 -19.61
CA PHE A 417 -10.03 -5.56 -20.52
C PHE A 417 -11.29 -5.09 -19.78
N ALA A 418 -11.73 -5.83 -18.75
CA ALA A 418 -12.93 -5.49 -17.99
C ALA A 418 -12.86 -4.09 -17.34
N ARG A 419 -11.69 -3.70 -16.79
CA ARG A 419 -11.46 -2.37 -16.20
C ARG A 419 -11.59 -1.20 -17.19
N ARG A 420 -11.71 -1.46 -18.49
CA ARG A 420 -11.83 -0.44 -19.55
C ARG A 420 -13.25 -0.25 -20.06
N ALA A 421 -14.26 -0.91 -19.48
CA ALA A 421 -15.65 -0.82 -19.91
C ALA A 421 -16.16 0.64 -19.96
N ASP A 422 -15.84 1.44 -18.96
CA ASP A 422 -16.31 2.84 -18.88
C ASP A 422 -15.58 3.79 -19.85
N ASN A 423 -14.39 3.43 -20.35
CA ASN A 423 -13.53 4.29 -21.18
C ASN A 423 -12.89 3.50 -22.33
N LEU A 424 -13.73 2.84 -23.13
CA LEU A 424 -13.28 1.96 -24.21
C LEU A 424 -12.95 2.73 -25.49
N SER A 425 -11.66 2.85 -25.82
CA SER A 425 -11.21 3.46 -27.07
C SER A 425 -11.46 2.54 -28.27
N ASP A 426 -11.62 3.12 -29.48
CA ASP A 426 -11.84 2.35 -30.71
C ASP A 426 -10.72 1.32 -30.97
N LYS A 427 -9.48 1.67 -30.59
CA LYS A 427 -8.32 0.78 -30.69
C LYS A 427 -8.46 -0.45 -29.80
N VAL A 428 -9.05 -0.32 -28.62
CA VAL A 428 -9.32 -1.46 -27.73
C VAL A 428 -10.53 -2.25 -28.22
N LYS A 429 -11.61 -1.58 -28.66
CA LYS A 429 -12.84 -2.23 -29.17
C LYS A 429 -12.55 -3.31 -30.21
N VAL A 430 -11.72 -2.98 -31.21
CA VAL A 430 -11.38 -3.93 -32.30
C VAL A 430 -10.56 -5.14 -31.82
N LYS A 431 -9.96 -5.07 -30.62
CA LYS A 431 -9.14 -6.14 -30.02
C LYS A 431 -9.95 -7.07 -29.10
N VAL A 432 -11.10 -6.64 -28.58
CA VAL A 432 -11.92 -7.41 -27.61
C VAL A 432 -12.33 -8.77 -28.18
N ILE A 433 -13.00 -8.81 -29.34
CA ILE A 433 -13.49 -10.07 -29.92
C ILE A 433 -12.34 -11.04 -30.26
N PRO A 434 -11.24 -10.61 -30.93
CA PRO A 434 -10.08 -11.47 -31.13
C PRO A 434 -9.49 -12.04 -29.84
N ALA A 435 -9.35 -11.22 -28.80
CA ALA A 435 -8.85 -11.67 -27.50
C ALA A 435 -9.79 -12.68 -26.86
N TRP A 436 -11.10 -12.43 -26.90
CA TRP A 436 -12.11 -13.31 -26.31
C TRP A 436 -12.06 -14.67 -27.00
N ARG A 437 -12.04 -14.69 -28.34
CA ARG A 437 -11.93 -15.93 -29.13
C ARG A 437 -10.69 -16.74 -28.75
N ALA A 438 -9.53 -16.08 -28.66
CA ALA A 438 -8.27 -16.74 -28.32
C ALA A 438 -8.26 -17.29 -26.89
N LEU A 439 -8.66 -16.49 -25.90
CA LEU A 439 -8.78 -16.92 -24.51
C LEU A 439 -9.78 -18.07 -24.38
N PHE A 440 -10.98 -17.93 -24.95
CA PHE A 440 -12.00 -18.97 -24.88
C PHE A 440 -11.53 -20.29 -25.50
N GLY A 441 -10.80 -20.22 -26.62
CA GLY A 441 -10.21 -21.40 -27.28
C GLY A 441 -9.28 -22.21 -26.38
N VAL A 442 -8.56 -21.55 -25.47
CA VAL A 442 -7.68 -22.20 -24.47
C VAL A 442 -8.46 -22.62 -23.23
N LEU A 443 -9.29 -21.73 -22.67
CA LEU A 443 -9.99 -21.96 -21.41
C LEU A 443 -11.06 -23.05 -21.51
N SER A 444 -11.80 -23.11 -22.62
CA SER A 444 -12.89 -24.07 -22.80
C SER A 444 -12.44 -25.52 -22.80
N GLN A 445 -11.19 -25.79 -23.21
CA GLN A 445 -10.60 -27.13 -23.23
C GLN A 445 -10.32 -27.68 -21.81
N ARG A 446 -10.25 -26.80 -20.81
CA ARG A 446 -9.94 -27.13 -19.40
C ARG A 446 -11.03 -26.66 -18.44
N SER A 447 -12.26 -26.51 -18.94
CA SER A 447 -13.41 -26.00 -18.17
C SER A 447 -13.81 -26.89 -16.98
N ASN A 448 -13.31 -28.13 -16.92
CA ASN A 448 -13.46 -29.04 -15.79
C ASN A 448 -12.51 -28.71 -14.61
N GLU A 449 -11.44 -27.95 -14.83
CA GLU A 449 -10.49 -27.57 -13.80
C GLU A 449 -10.95 -26.31 -13.07
N VAL A 450 -11.03 -26.36 -11.74
CA VAL A 450 -11.48 -25.23 -10.90
C VAL A 450 -10.70 -23.95 -11.22
N ALA A 451 -9.37 -24.03 -11.39
CA ALA A 451 -8.53 -22.88 -11.70
C ALA A 451 -8.95 -22.15 -12.99
N TYR A 452 -9.46 -22.86 -13.99
CA TYR A 452 -9.91 -22.28 -15.26
C TYR A 452 -11.35 -21.77 -15.18
N GLN A 453 -12.19 -22.41 -14.37
CA GLN A 453 -13.53 -21.90 -14.04
C GLN A 453 -13.44 -20.51 -13.39
N LYS A 454 -12.39 -20.29 -12.56
CA LYS A 454 -12.10 -18.98 -11.97
C LYS A 454 -11.79 -17.87 -12.98
N ILE A 455 -11.41 -18.23 -14.22
CA ILE A 455 -11.12 -17.29 -15.30
C ILE A 455 -12.34 -17.13 -16.20
N LEU A 456 -13.05 -18.24 -16.48
CA LEU A 456 -14.27 -18.25 -17.30
C LEU A 456 -15.38 -17.40 -16.68
N SER A 457 -15.55 -17.43 -15.35
CA SER A 457 -16.56 -16.61 -14.66
C SER A 457 -16.42 -15.09 -14.97
N PRO A 458 -15.29 -14.41 -14.64
CA PRO A 458 -15.13 -12.99 -14.93
C PRO A 458 -15.09 -12.66 -16.43
N LEU A 459 -14.78 -13.62 -17.31
CA LEU A 459 -14.82 -13.43 -18.76
C LEU A 459 -16.23 -13.11 -19.27
N SER A 460 -17.28 -13.57 -18.58
CA SER A 460 -18.67 -13.19 -18.92
C SER A 460 -18.93 -11.68 -18.83
N GLY A 461 -18.17 -10.96 -17.99
CA GLY A 461 -18.24 -9.51 -17.86
C GLY A 461 -17.80 -8.74 -19.12
N TRP A 462 -17.11 -9.39 -20.07
CA TRP A 462 -16.75 -8.76 -21.34
C TRP A 462 -17.96 -8.44 -22.23
N LEU A 463 -19.17 -8.87 -21.85
CA LEU A 463 -20.42 -8.38 -22.45
C LEU A 463 -20.54 -6.84 -22.43
N GLU A 464 -19.95 -6.18 -21.43
CA GLU A 464 -19.91 -4.70 -21.36
C GLU A 464 -19.01 -4.08 -22.43
N LEU A 465 -18.13 -4.86 -23.08
CA LEU A 465 -17.11 -4.39 -23.99
C LEU A 465 -17.47 -4.53 -25.48
N ILE A 466 -18.68 -5.02 -25.77
CA ILE A 466 -19.14 -5.31 -27.13
C ILE A 466 -20.44 -4.57 -27.42
N ASP A 467 -20.66 -4.25 -28.70
CA ASP A 467 -21.89 -3.57 -29.12
C ASP A 467 -23.05 -4.53 -29.42
N LYS A 468 -22.75 -5.81 -29.70
CA LYS A 468 -23.75 -6.80 -30.09
C LYS A 468 -23.33 -8.23 -29.75
N ILE A 469 -24.28 -9.03 -29.28
CA ILE A 469 -24.09 -10.46 -29.07
C ILE A 469 -24.30 -11.21 -30.40
N ASP A 470 -23.23 -11.70 -31.01
CA ASP A 470 -23.31 -12.60 -32.17
C ASP A 470 -23.44 -14.08 -31.74
N ASP A 471 -23.41 -15.01 -32.69
CA ASP A 471 -23.58 -16.44 -32.37
C ASP A 471 -22.33 -17.04 -31.70
N GLU A 472 -21.14 -16.52 -32.00
CA GLU A 472 -19.91 -16.96 -31.34
C GLU A 472 -19.86 -16.49 -29.88
N ILE A 473 -20.14 -15.20 -29.66
CA ILE A 473 -20.18 -14.59 -28.33
C ILE A 473 -21.23 -15.28 -27.45
N LEU A 474 -22.40 -15.60 -28.01
CA LEU A 474 -23.42 -16.35 -27.30
C LEU A 474 -22.89 -17.68 -26.77
N VAL A 475 -22.12 -18.43 -27.57
CA VAL A 475 -21.51 -19.70 -27.13
C VAL A 475 -20.54 -19.45 -25.98
N TRP A 476 -19.67 -18.44 -26.10
CA TRP A 476 -18.65 -18.15 -25.09
C TRP A 476 -19.26 -17.75 -23.74
N VAL A 477 -20.28 -16.88 -23.77
CA VAL A 477 -20.96 -16.38 -22.57
C VAL A 477 -21.74 -17.49 -21.88
N ARG A 478 -22.48 -18.32 -22.64
CA ARG A 478 -23.24 -19.44 -22.06
C ARG A 478 -22.36 -20.43 -21.30
N VAL A 479 -21.12 -20.63 -21.74
CA VAL A 479 -20.15 -21.46 -20.99
C VAL A 479 -19.61 -20.71 -19.78
N SER A 480 -19.24 -19.45 -19.96
CA SER A 480 -18.63 -18.61 -18.92
C SER A 480 -19.54 -18.39 -17.71
N ILE A 481 -20.83 -18.12 -17.96
CA ILE A 481 -21.82 -17.77 -16.93
C ILE A 481 -22.16 -18.94 -15.98
N LYS A 482 -21.96 -20.19 -16.42
CA LYS A 482 -22.19 -21.40 -15.60
C LYS A 482 -21.32 -21.50 -14.37
N TYR A 483 -20.21 -20.78 -14.38
CA TYR A 483 -19.22 -20.80 -13.30
C TYR A 483 -19.27 -19.55 -12.44
N ILE A 484 -20.27 -18.67 -12.64
CA ILE A 484 -20.31 -17.36 -11.96
C ILE A 484 -20.38 -17.52 -10.45
N ASP A 485 -21.14 -18.50 -9.95
CA ASP A 485 -21.34 -18.84 -8.54
C ASP A 485 -20.12 -19.48 -7.85
N LYS A 486 -19.07 -19.86 -8.61
CA LYS A 486 -17.93 -20.64 -8.08
C LYS A 486 -16.80 -19.79 -7.48
N LEU A 487 -16.94 -18.46 -7.45
CA LEU A 487 -15.85 -17.54 -7.07
C LEU A 487 -16.24 -16.57 -5.95
N PRO A 488 -15.38 -16.31 -4.95
CA PRO A 488 -15.56 -15.18 -4.05
C PRO A 488 -15.66 -13.86 -4.83
N GLY A 489 -16.60 -12.98 -4.46
CA GLY A 489 -16.81 -11.69 -5.15
C GLY A 489 -17.63 -11.76 -6.45
N TYR A 490 -18.21 -12.91 -6.78
CA TYR A 490 -19.02 -13.11 -7.99
C TYR A 490 -20.19 -12.13 -8.14
N ALA A 491 -20.72 -11.62 -7.01
CA ALA A 491 -21.88 -10.72 -7.00
C ALA A 491 -21.65 -9.49 -7.88
N LEU A 492 -20.42 -8.94 -7.88
CA LEU A 492 -20.06 -7.81 -8.73
C LEU A 492 -20.06 -8.21 -10.21
N THR A 493 -19.43 -9.35 -10.54
CA THR A 493 -19.41 -9.88 -11.92
C THR A 493 -20.83 -10.12 -12.44
N LEU A 494 -21.68 -10.78 -11.65
CA LEU A 494 -23.07 -11.03 -12.02
C LEU A 494 -23.83 -9.73 -12.21
N SER A 495 -23.63 -8.76 -11.31
CA SER A 495 -24.30 -7.46 -11.41
C SER A 495 -23.95 -6.74 -12.71
N ASN A 496 -22.67 -6.74 -13.09
CA ASN A 496 -22.17 -6.17 -14.34
C ASN A 496 -22.72 -6.92 -15.56
N VAL A 497 -22.78 -8.26 -15.51
CA VAL A 497 -23.38 -9.07 -16.58
C VAL A 497 -24.85 -8.72 -16.77
N ILE A 498 -25.64 -8.62 -15.70
CA ILE A 498 -27.06 -8.25 -15.79
C ILE A 498 -27.24 -6.85 -16.39
N LYS A 499 -26.42 -5.87 -15.95
CA LYS A 499 -26.40 -4.52 -16.53
C LYS A 499 -26.08 -4.55 -18.03
N ALA A 500 -25.10 -5.35 -18.45
CA ALA A 500 -24.77 -5.51 -19.87
C ALA A 500 -25.93 -6.13 -20.65
N LEU A 501 -26.57 -7.18 -20.11
CA LEU A 501 -27.72 -7.83 -20.76
C LEU A 501 -28.90 -6.87 -20.95
N GLN A 502 -29.15 -5.98 -19.99
CA GLN A 502 -30.17 -4.94 -20.10
C GLN A 502 -29.89 -3.98 -21.27
N GLN A 503 -28.63 -3.68 -21.57
CA GLN A 503 -28.27 -2.88 -22.75
C GLN A 503 -28.45 -3.69 -24.05
N HIS A 504 -28.02 -4.96 -24.04
CA HIS A 504 -28.05 -5.83 -25.20
C HIS A 504 -29.45 -6.33 -25.60
N VAL A 505 -30.42 -6.32 -24.69
CA VAL A 505 -31.79 -6.81 -24.98
C VAL A 505 -32.47 -5.96 -26.05
N LEU A 506 -32.14 -4.67 -26.14
CA LEU A 506 -32.67 -3.78 -27.18
C LEU A 506 -32.16 -4.13 -28.59
N ILE A 507 -31.00 -4.78 -28.68
CA ILE A 507 -30.29 -5.06 -29.94
C ILE A 507 -30.43 -6.54 -30.34
N THR A 508 -30.29 -7.46 -29.38
CA THR A 508 -30.26 -8.92 -29.57
C THR A 508 -31.11 -9.68 -28.55
N PRO A 509 -32.42 -9.37 -28.44
CA PRO A 509 -33.27 -9.85 -27.36
C PRO A 509 -33.30 -11.38 -27.25
N LYS A 510 -33.49 -12.10 -28.36
CA LYS A 510 -33.47 -13.58 -28.37
C LYS A 510 -32.22 -14.19 -27.74
N LYS A 511 -31.05 -13.56 -27.94
CA LYS A 511 -29.76 -14.07 -27.41
C LYS A 511 -29.58 -13.73 -25.95
N VAL A 512 -30.01 -12.53 -25.53
CA VAL A 512 -30.09 -12.17 -24.11
C VAL A 512 -30.94 -13.16 -23.34
N GLY A 513 -32.14 -13.49 -23.82
CA GLY A 513 -33.00 -14.48 -23.17
C GLY A 513 -32.34 -15.86 -23.03
N LYS A 514 -31.62 -16.32 -24.07
CA LYS A 514 -30.83 -17.56 -24.00
C LYS A 514 -29.70 -17.52 -22.98
N ILE A 515 -29.15 -16.35 -22.65
CA ILE A 515 -28.10 -16.21 -21.63
C ILE A 515 -28.72 -16.28 -20.23
N TYR A 516 -29.88 -15.65 -20.00
CA TYR A 516 -30.60 -15.74 -18.72
C TYR A 516 -30.93 -17.19 -18.33
N LEU A 517 -31.25 -18.04 -19.31
CA LEU A 517 -31.52 -19.46 -19.07
C LEU A 517 -30.29 -20.26 -18.60
N GLU A 518 -29.07 -19.74 -18.75
CA GLU A 518 -27.84 -20.41 -18.31
C GLU A 518 -27.29 -19.89 -16.98
N ILE A 519 -27.84 -18.79 -16.42
CA ILE A 519 -27.43 -18.27 -15.10
C ILE A 519 -27.68 -19.35 -14.05
N PRO A 520 -26.71 -19.75 -13.19
CA PRO A 520 -26.94 -20.82 -12.22
C PRO A 520 -28.15 -20.57 -11.31
N GLU A 521 -28.89 -21.64 -10.99
CA GLU A 521 -30.12 -21.56 -10.19
C GLU A 521 -29.88 -20.94 -8.80
N SER A 522 -28.69 -21.19 -8.21
CA SER A 522 -28.26 -20.61 -6.94
C SER A 522 -28.26 -19.07 -6.93
N GLU A 523 -28.14 -18.44 -8.10
CA GLU A 523 -28.00 -16.98 -8.22
C GLU A 523 -29.33 -16.26 -8.45
N LEU A 524 -30.40 -16.99 -8.78
CA LEU A 524 -31.70 -16.39 -9.08
C LEU A 524 -32.29 -15.69 -7.86
N TRP A 525 -32.06 -16.24 -6.67
CA TRP A 525 -32.43 -15.59 -5.41
C TRP A 525 -31.63 -14.29 -5.17
N PHE A 526 -30.33 -14.28 -5.47
CA PHE A 526 -29.52 -13.07 -5.33
C PHE A 526 -30.00 -11.95 -6.26
N ILE A 527 -30.32 -12.29 -7.52
CA ILE A 527 -30.90 -11.37 -8.50
C ILE A 527 -32.22 -10.79 -7.97
N GLU A 528 -33.07 -11.63 -7.38
CA GLU A 528 -34.30 -11.15 -6.76
C GLU A 528 -34.01 -10.13 -5.65
N GLN A 529 -32.94 -10.25 -4.86
CA GLN A 529 -32.70 -9.28 -3.79
C GLN A 529 -32.07 -7.97 -4.29
N THR A 530 -31.41 -7.99 -5.44
CA THR A 530 -30.51 -6.91 -5.84
C THR A 530 -30.85 -6.24 -7.18
N GLN A 531 -31.52 -6.94 -8.10
CA GLN A 531 -31.67 -6.51 -9.50
C GLN A 531 -33.07 -6.81 -10.09
N ARG A 532 -34.12 -6.79 -9.25
CA ARG A 532 -35.51 -7.07 -9.69
C ARG A 532 -35.93 -6.19 -10.86
N SER A 533 -35.60 -4.89 -10.78
CA SER A 533 -36.04 -3.89 -11.75
C SER A 533 -35.39 -4.12 -13.11
N GLU A 534 -34.08 -4.33 -13.12
CA GLU A 534 -33.27 -4.52 -14.33
C GLU A 534 -33.67 -5.81 -15.05
N VAL A 535 -33.88 -6.90 -14.30
CA VAL A 535 -34.34 -8.17 -14.87
C VAL A 535 -35.78 -8.07 -15.33
N GLY A 536 -36.69 -7.52 -14.52
CA GLY A 536 -38.10 -7.35 -14.92
C GLY A 536 -38.26 -6.55 -16.21
N GLU A 537 -37.51 -5.45 -16.36
CA GLU A 537 -37.50 -4.66 -17.59
C GLU A 537 -36.95 -5.46 -18.78
N THR A 538 -35.87 -6.21 -18.57
CA THR A 538 -35.29 -7.05 -19.63
C THR A 538 -36.29 -8.10 -20.12
N ILE A 539 -37.02 -8.77 -19.20
CA ILE A 539 -38.03 -9.77 -19.56
C ILE A 539 -39.24 -9.14 -20.24
N ARG A 540 -39.68 -7.95 -19.80
CA ARG A 540 -40.74 -7.18 -20.48
C ARG A 540 -40.37 -6.89 -21.93
N ILE A 541 -39.14 -6.42 -22.17
CA ILE A 541 -38.65 -6.18 -23.53
C ILE A 541 -38.63 -7.47 -24.36
N LEU A 542 -38.31 -8.63 -23.78
CA LEU A 542 -38.39 -9.92 -24.50
C LEU A 542 -39.81 -10.22 -24.98
N TYR A 543 -40.81 -10.02 -24.13
CA TYR A 543 -42.21 -10.18 -24.52
C TYR A 543 -42.60 -9.21 -25.65
N GLU A 544 -42.31 -7.92 -25.49
CA GLU A 544 -42.63 -6.88 -26.46
C GLU A 544 -41.96 -7.09 -27.82
N LYS A 545 -40.78 -7.73 -27.85
CA LYS A 545 -40.06 -8.08 -29.07
C LYS A 545 -40.49 -9.42 -29.67
N GLY A 546 -41.54 -10.06 -29.15
CA GLY A 546 -42.12 -11.30 -29.69
C GLY A 546 -41.34 -12.56 -29.32
N HIS A 547 -40.56 -12.55 -28.24
CA HIS A 547 -39.84 -13.71 -27.72
C HIS A 547 -40.54 -14.34 -26.51
N LYS A 548 -41.86 -14.49 -26.61
CA LYS A 548 -42.74 -14.99 -25.54
C LYS A 548 -42.27 -16.31 -24.95
N ASP A 549 -42.02 -17.33 -25.77
CA ASP A 549 -41.62 -18.66 -25.28
C ASP A 549 -40.37 -18.60 -24.38
N ILE A 550 -39.37 -17.79 -24.76
CA ILE A 550 -38.13 -17.64 -23.99
C ILE A 550 -38.38 -16.85 -22.70
N ALA A 551 -39.22 -15.83 -22.75
CA ALA A 551 -39.57 -15.05 -21.56
C ALA A 551 -40.37 -15.90 -20.56
N ASP A 552 -41.30 -16.73 -21.04
CA ASP A 552 -42.06 -17.70 -20.25
C ASP A 552 -41.13 -18.71 -19.58
N ASP A 553 -40.18 -19.28 -20.33
CA ASP A 553 -39.18 -20.21 -19.79
C ASP A 553 -38.35 -19.56 -18.66
N ILE A 554 -37.97 -18.28 -18.81
CA ILE A 554 -37.22 -17.56 -17.77
C ILE A 554 -38.10 -17.32 -16.54
N CYS A 555 -39.33 -16.83 -16.72
CA CYS A 555 -40.28 -16.60 -15.62
C CYS A 555 -40.52 -17.88 -14.81
N ASN A 556 -40.78 -19.00 -15.51
CA ASN A 556 -41.01 -20.30 -14.88
C ASN A 556 -39.78 -20.75 -14.09
N ARG A 557 -38.59 -20.62 -14.68
CA ARG A 557 -37.32 -20.98 -14.02
C ARG A 557 -37.05 -20.17 -12.76
N PHE A 558 -37.32 -18.87 -12.78
CA PHE A 558 -37.21 -18.02 -11.59
C PHE A 558 -38.22 -18.44 -10.51
N GLY A 559 -39.47 -18.73 -10.90
CA GLY A 559 -40.49 -19.24 -9.98
C GLY A 559 -40.16 -20.59 -9.36
N GLU A 560 -39.66 -21.55 -10.15
CA GLU A 560 -39.21 -22.87 -9.68
C GLU A 560 -38.05 -22.77 -8.68
N ALA A 561 -37.15 -21.82 -8.86
CA ALA A 561 -36.06 -21.50 -7.93
C ALA A 561 -36.51 -20.71 -6.69
N GLY A 562 -37.80 -20.38 -6.57
CA GLY A 562 -38.39 -19.64 -5.45
C GLY A 562 -38.32 -18.11 -5.56
N ALA A 563 -37.86 -17.57 -6.69
CA ALA A 563 -37.74 -16.14 -6.96
C ALA A 563 -38.98 -15.61 -7.71
N ASN A 564 -40.03 -15.26 -6.98
CA ASN A 564 -41.39 -15.05 -7.54
C ASN A 564 -41.68 -13.64 -8.10
N PHE A 565 -40.68 -12.74 -8.18
CA PHE A 565 -40.91 -11.34 -8.55
C PHE A 565 -41.33 -11.11 -10.02
N LEU A 566 -41.20 -12.12 -10.88
CA LEU A 566 -41.61 -12.07 -12.30
C LEU A 566 -43.06 -12.54 -12.53
N GLY A 567 -43.76 -13.02 -11.50
CA GLY A 567 -45.09 -13.62 -11.64
C GLY A 567 -46.15 -12.68 -12.23
N ASP A 568 -46.19 -11.43 -11.77
CA ASP A 568 -47.15 -10.44 -12.28
C ASP A 568 -46.91 -10.14 -13.76
N LEU A 569 -45.63 -10.03 -14.16
CA LEU A 569 -45.22 -9.81 -15.55
C LEU A 569 -45.59 -11.00 -16.43
N TYR A 570 -45.38 -12.23 -15.95
CA TYR A 570 -45.77 -13.44 -16.67
C TYR A 570 -47.27 -13.43 -16.99
N VAL A 571 -48.12 -13.15 -15.99
CA VAL A 571 -49.58 -13.09 -16.16
C VAL A 571 -50.01 -11.98 -17.13
N GLU A 572 -49.37 -10.80 -17.05
CA GLU A 572 -49.63 -9.65 -17.94
C GLU A 572 -49.58 -10.03 -19.42
N PHE A 573 -48.62 -10.88 -19.82
CA PHE A 573 -48.37 -11.27 -21.21
C PHE A 573 -48.97 -12.64 -21.61
N GLN A 574 -49.78 -13.26 -20.74
CA GLN A 574 -50.59 -14.43 -21.12
C GLN A 574 -51.93 -14.08 -21.77
N HIS A 575 -52.34 -12.82 -21.68
CA HIS A 575 -53.56 -12.26 -22.28
C HIS A 575 -53.21 -11.33 -23.43
#